data_AF-A0A925DL91-F1
#
_entry.id   AF-A0A925DL91-F1
#
_cell.length_a   1.000
_cell.length_b   1.000
_cell.length_c   1.000
_cell.angle_alpha   90.00
_cell.angle_beta   90.00
_cell.angle_gamma   90.00
#
_symmetry.space_group_name_H-M   'P 1'
#
loop_
_entity.id
_entity.type
_entity.pdbx_description
1 polymer ?
#
loop_
_entity_poly.entity_id
_entity_poly.type
_entity_poly.pdbx_seq_one_letter_code
_entity_poly.pdbx_strand_id
1 'polypeptide(L)'
;GLRMGHKRQIEQRSEHARALLTLRYSWRHLPRSWRRPARRAALVAEHQNAHQVDLRIASLESSLARDDWELDATVIDQHQRLSEQLQGRQSETDERRYQNNRAIEATGNARGAYIERLRYTVKTYSRNIKELGELAGIEVHADPVRLENDDLQLAQAGLHVRFKFDGKGPIGMNDGEASGGQQVMKSLVLLIGLLKSEDGSGGFVFIDEPFAHLDIRNIQLVGEFLKNTEAQYLMTTPLTHNTDVYDPSELTLITSKKKKDTPWAQPIFVLQRRSPAAAA
;
A
#
# COMPACT_ATOMS: atom_id res chain seq x y z
N GLY A 1 -46.18 40.17 -89.63
CA GLY A 1 -45.00 39.69 -88.87
C GLY A 1 -44.91 40.26 -87.47
N LEU A 2 -44.64 41.57 -87.30
CA LEU A 2 -44.21 42.16 -86.02
C LEU A 2 -45.27 42.27 -84.90
N ARG A 3 -46.57 42.43 -85.20
CA ARG A 3 -47.63 42.53 -84.16
C ARG A 3 -47.89 41.21 -83.41
N MET A 4 -47.65 40.06 -84.05
CA MET A 4 -47.84 38.73 -83.42
C MET A 4 -46.69 38.39 -82.46
N GLY A 5 -45.46 38.83 -82.75
CA GLY A 5 -44.31 38.67 -81.84
C GLY A 5 -44.47 39.48 -80.55
N HIS A 6 -44.98 40.71 -80.65
CA HIS A 6 -45.21 41.57 -79.48
C HIS A 6 -46.33 41.05 -78.56
N LYS A 7 -47.42 40.50 -79.13
CA LYS A 7 -48.46 39.81 -78.34
C LYS A 7 -47.93 38.58 -77.61
N ARG A 8 -47.18 37.72 -78.30
CA ARG A 8 -46.52 36.55 -77.67
C ARG A 8 -45.57 36.96 -76.56
N GLN A 9 -44.84 38.05 -76.72
CA GLN A 9 -43.92 38.56 -75.71
C GLN A 9 -44.66 39.11 -74.47
N ILE A 10 -45.82 39.73 -74.67
CA ILE A 10 -46.70 40.20 -73.57
C ILE A 10 -47.32 39.00 -72.85
N GLU A 11 -47.79 37.98 -73.57
CA GLU A 11 -48.32 36.73 -73.02
C GLU A 11 -47.26 36.00 -72.19
N GLN A 12 -46.06 35.79 -72.73
CA GLN A 12 -44.92 35.18 -72.02
C GLN A 12 -44.53 35.95 -70.75
N ARG A 13 -44.59 37.29 -70.78
CA ARG A 13 -44.34 38.13 -69.60
C ARG A 13 -45.45 37.98 -68.56
N SER A 14 -46.70 37.88 -69.00
CA SER A 14 -47.84 37.68 -68.11
C SER A 14 -47.82 36.29 -67.44
N GLU A 15 -47.40 35.26 -68.18
CA GLU A 15 -47.20 33.90 -67.66
C GLU A 15 -46.06 33.84 -66.65
N HIS A 16 -44.92 34.48 -66.95
CA HIS A 16 -43.82 34.62 -65.99
C HIS A 16 -44.24 35.35 -64.71
N ALA A 17 -45.02 36.42 -64.83
CA ALA A 17 -45.51 37.16 -63.67
C ALA A 17 -46.44 36.30 -62.81
N ARG A 18 -47.32 35.51 -63.42
CA ARG A 18 -48.19 34.55 -62.72
C ARG A 18 -47.38 33.47 -62.01
N ALA A 19 -46.38 32.88 -62.68
CA ALA A 19 -45.50 31.86 -62.11
C ALA A 19 -44.67 32.40 -60.92
N LEU A 20 -44.22 33.66 -60.97
CA LEU A 20 -43.53 34.30 -59.86
C LEU A 20 -44.47 34.57 -58.67
N LEU A 21 -45.73 34.94 -58.94
CA LEU A 21 -46.72 35.16 -57.89
C LEU A 21 -47.09 33.85 -57.18
N THR A 22 -47.32 32.77 -57.93
CA THR A 22 -47.61 31.44 -57.35
C THR A 22 -46.44 30.92 -56.53
N LEU A 23 -45.20 31.08 -57.02
CA LEU A 23 -44.00 30.73 -56.28
C LEU A 23 -43.88 31.56 -55.00
N ARG A 24 -44.10 32.87 -55.06
CA ARG A 24 -44.09 33.71 -53.85
C ARG A 24 -45.16 33.30 -52.85
N TYR A 25 -46.34 32.89 -53.31
CA TYR A 25 -47.43 32.45 -52.44
C TYR A 25 -47.09 31.13 -51.75
N SER A 26 -46.65 30.10 -52.50
CA SER A 26 -46.31 28.79 -51.91
C SER A 26 -45.13 28.87 -50.94
N TRP A 27 -44.20 29.81 -51.17
CA TRP A 27 -43.03 29.99 -50.32
C TRP A 27 -43.32 30.73 -49.00
N ARG A 28 -44.48 31.40 -48.86
CA ARG A 28 -44.83 32.14 -47.63
C ARG A 28 -44.92 31.24 -46.40
N HIS A 29 -45.39 30.01 -46.60
CA HIS A 29 -45.62 29.03 -45.54
C HIS A 29 -44.35 28.26 -45.14
N LEU A 30 -43.26 28.41 -45.89
CA LEU A 30 -42.01 27.70 -45.62
C LEU A 30 -41.17 28.37 -44.51
N PRO A 31 -40.48 27.59 -43.65
CA PRO A 31 -39.57 28.14 -42.65
C PRO A 31 -38.53 29.09 -43.25
N ARG A 32 -38.18 30.16 -42.52
CA ARG A 32 -37.21 31.18 -43.00
C ARG A 32 -35.84 30.57 -43.32
N SER A 33 -35.44 29.52 -42.62
CA SER A 33 -34.18 28.79 -42.83
C SER A 33 -34.13 28.09 -44.20
N TRP A 34 -35.26 27.66 -44.75
CA TRP A 34 -35.36 26.95 -46.04
C TRP A 34 -35.39 27.91 -47.23
N ARG A 35 -35.85 29.15 -47.01
CA ARG A 35 -35.89 30.21 -48.03
C ARG A 35 -34.54 30.88 -48.29
N ARG A 36 -33.52 30.59 -47.48
CA ARG A 36 -32.19 31.21 -47.58
C ARG A 36 -31.54 30.89 -48.94
N PRO A 37 -31.07 31.90 -49.70
CA PRO A 37 -30.47 31.68 -51.02
C PRO A 37 -29.32 30.66 -51.01
N ALA A 38 -28.45 30.71 -50.00
CA ALA A 38 -27.34 29.77 -49.84
C ALA A 38 -27.80 28.30 -49.72
N ARG A 39 -28.86 28.04 -48.94
CA ARG A 39 -29.39 26.68 -48.76
C ARG A 39 -30.04 26.14 -50.03
N ARG A 40 -30.64 27.01 -50.84
CA ARG A 40 -31.21 26.62 -52.13
C ARG A 40 -30.14 26.29 -53.15
N ALA A 41 -29.10 27.11 -53.21
CA ALA A 41 -27.96 26.85 -54.07
C ALA A 41 -27.30 25.50 -53.70
N ALA A 42 -27.18 25.20 -52.40
CA ALA A 42 -26.70 23.90 -51.92
C ALA A 42 -27.62 22.75 -52.38
N LEU A 43 -28.94 22.85 -52.21
CA LEU A 43 -29.88 21.80 -52.64
C LEU A 43 -29.89 21.57 -54.15
N VAL A 44 -29.75 22.63 -54.95
CA VAL A 44 -29.64 22.51 -56.41
C VAL A 44 -28.30 21.89 -56.81
N ALA A 45 -27.21 22.23 -56.12
CA ALA A 45 -25.90 21.61 -56.37
C ALA A 45 -25.88 20.12 -55.98
N GLU A 46 -26.55 19.76 -54.88
CA GLU A 46 -26.61 18.40 -54.35
C GLU A 46 -27.50 17.47 -55.19
N HIS A 47 -28.69 17.94 -55.57
CA HIS A 47 -29.69 17.09 -56.22
C HIS A 47 -29.91 17.39 -57.71
N GLN A 48 -29.23 18.38 -58.28
CA GLN A 48 -29.16 18.76 -59.70
C GLN A 48 -30.50 19.11 -60.39
N ASN A 49 -31.54 18.28 -60.27
CA ASN A 49 -32.87 18.44 -60.81
C ASN A 49 -33.95 17.91 -59.83
N ALA A 50 -35.13 18.55 -59.83
CA ALA A 50 -36.29 18.13 -59.03
C ALA A 50 -36.68 16.66 -59.26
N HIS A 51 -36.57 16.18 -60.50
CA HIS A 51 -36.90 14.79 -60.82
C HIS A 51 -36.00 13.76 -60.10
N GLN A 52 -34.72 14.08 -59.85
CA GLN A 52 -33.82 13.20 -59.09
C GLN A 52 -34.20 13.14 -57.62
N VAL A 53 -34.72 14.25 -57.06
CA VAL A 53 -35.26 14.28 -55.70
C VAL A 53 -36.49 13.38 -55.60
N ASP A 54 -37.40 13.45 -56.56
CA ASP A 54 -38.61 12.62 -56.58
C ASP A 54 -38.27 11.13 -56.66
N LEU A 55 -37.32 10.75 -57.53
CA LEU A 55 -36.82 9.38 -57.62
C LEU A 55 -36.14 8.92 -56.31
N ARG A 56 -35.41 9.82 -55.64
CA ARG A 56 -34.76 9.51 -54.37
C ARG A 56 -35.78 9.31 -53.25
N ILE A 57 -36.83 10.14 -53.20
CA ILE A 57 -37.94 10.00 -52.26
C ILE A 57 -38.63 8.64 -52.50
N ALA A 58 -39.01 8.34 -53.74
CA ALA A 58 -39.65 7.07 -54.08
C ALA A 58 -38.76 5.85 -53.76
N SER A 59 -37.45 5.97 -53.96
CA SER A 59 -36.49 4.94 -53.55
C SER A 59 -36.44 4.76 -52.03
N LEU A 60 -36.42 5.85 -51.27
CA LEU A 60 -36.41 5.80 -49.80
C LEU A 60 -37.72 5.22 -49.26
N GLU A 61 -38.86 5.63 -49.80
CA GLU A 61 -40.18 5.07 -49.47
C GLU A 61 -40.24 3.57 -49.78
N SER A 62 -39.71 3.15 -50.93
CA SER A 62 -39.65 1.74 -51.31
C SER A 62 -38.68 0.92 -50.45
N SER A 63 -37.60 1.53 -49.96
CA SER A 63 -36.69 0.90 -48.99
C SER A 63 -37.36 0.78 -47.61
N LEU A 64 -37.96 1.86 -47.11
CA LEU A 64 -38.69 1.88 -45.84
C LEU A 64 -39.84 0.87 -45.82
N ALA A 65 -40.53 0.67 -46.94
CA ALA A 65 -41.62 -0.28 -47.08
C ALA A 65 -41.17 -1.75 -47.24
N ARG A 66 -39.91 -1.99 -47.63
CA ARG A 66 -39.34 -3.33 -47.83
C ARG A 66 -38.52 -3.84 -46.65
N ASP A 67 -38.05 -2.95 -45.79
CA ASP A 67 -37.36 -3.35 -44.57
C ASP A 67 -38.35 -4.01 -43.61
N ASP A 68 -37.96 -5.17 -43.09
CA ASP A 68 -38.66 -5.86 -42.01
C ASP A 68 -38.33 -5.15 -40.69
N TRP A 69 -39.21 -4.23 -40.29
CA TRP A 69 -39.13 -3.57 -38.99
C TRP A 69 -39.70 -4.48 -37.91
N GLU A 70 -39.02 -4.54 -36.76
CA GLU A 70 -39.60 -5.14 -35.56
C GLU A 70 -40.80 -4.29 -35.10
N LEU A 71 -41.99 -4.86 -35.12
CA LEU A 71 -43.25 -4.17 -34.82
C LEU A 71 -43.65 -4.24 -33.34
N ASP A 72 -42.87 -4.97 -32.52
CA ASP A 72 -43.12 -5.07 -31.09
C ASP A 72 -42.92 -3.69 -30.42
N ALA A 73 -44.02 -3.14 -29.90
CA ALA A 73 -44.05 -1.86 -29.21
C ALA A 73 -43.16 -1.81 -27.96
N THR A 74 -42.78 -2.95 -27.40
CA THR A 74 -41.94 -3.02 -26.20
C THR A 74 -40.45 -2.85 -26.50
N VAL A 75 -40.00 -2.96 -27.75
CA VAL A 75 -38.57 -2.91 -28.11
C VAL A 75 -37.93 -1.56 -27.78
N ILE A 76 -38.66 -0.47 -27.98
CA ILE A 76 -38.18 0.89 -27.66
C ILE A 76 -38.02 1.06 -26.14
N ASP A 77 -38.99 0.59 -25.36
CA ASP A 77 -38.95 0.61 -23.90
C ASP A 77 -37.83 -0.27 -23.35
N GLN A 78 -37.67 -1.48 -23.89
CA GLN A 78 -36.58 -2.39 -23.55
C GLN A 78 -35.22 -1.77 -23.90
N HIS A 79 -35.06 -1.16 -25.08
CA HIS A 79 -33.84 -0.48 -25.46
C HIS A 79 -33.51 0.68 -24.52
N GLN A 80 -34.50 1.51 -24.18
CA GLN A 80 -34.31 2.61 -23.24
C GLN A 80 -33.89 2.07 -21.86
N ARG A 81 -34.62 1.09 -21.33
CA ARG A 81 -34.32 0.47 -20.03
C ARG A 81 -32.93 -0.17 -20.00
N LEU A 82 -32.57 -0.91 -21.05
CA LEU A 82 -31.24 -1.53 -21.16
C LEU A 82 -30.14 -0.49 -21.28
N SER A 83 -30.39 0.60 -22.00
CA SER A 83 -29.44 1.73 -22.12
C SER A 83 -29.22 2.41 -20.77
N GLU A 84 -30.29 2.68 -20.02
CA GLU A 84 -30.21 3.25 -18.67
C GLU A 84 -29.47 2.31 -17.70
N GLN A 85 -29.77 1.00 -17.74
CA GLN A 85 -29.05 0.01 -16.94
C GLN A 85 -27.57 -0.10 -17.31
N LEU A 86 -27.25 -0.06 -18.60
CA LEU A 86 -25.88 -0.08 -19.10
C LEU A 86 -25.12 1.16 -18.62
N GLN A 87 -25.72 2.34 -18.75
CA GLN A 87 -25.13 3.60 -18.30
C GLN A 87 -24.88 3.59 -16.78
N GLY A 88 -25.85 3.09 -16.00
CA GLY A 88 -25.69 2.91 -14.55
C GLY A 88 -24.52 1.99 -14.21
N ARG A 89 -24.45 0.81 -14.83
CA ARG A 89 -23.33 -0.14 -14.61
C ARG A 89 -21.98 0.40 -15.04
N GLN A 90 -21.94 1.18 -16.13
CA GLN A 90 -20.71 1.85 -16.57
C GLN A 90 -20.23 2.85 -15.53
N SER A 91 -21.12 3.70 -15.01
CA SER A 91 -20.77 4.66 -13.95
C SER A 91 -20.27 3.98 -12.67
N GLU A 92 -20.92 2.89 -12.25
CA GLU A 92 -20.48 2.12 -11.08
C GLU A 92 -19.10 1.47 -11.31
N THR A 93 -18.86 0.94 -12.51
CA THR A 93 -17.57 0.34 -12.87
C THR A 93 -16.46 1.38 -12.86
N ASP A 94 -16.72 2.57 -13.39
CA ASP A 94 -15.75 3.67 -13.41
C ASP A 94 -15.48 4.21 -11.99
N GLU A 95 -16.50 4.30 -11.14
CA GLU A 95 -16.32 4.64 -9.73
C GLU A 95 -15.47 3.60 -9.00
N ARG A 96 -15.76 2.30 -9.17
CA ARG A 96 -14.98 1.22 -8.56
C ARG A 96 -13.53 1.21 -9.05
N ARG A 97 -13.29 1.50 -10.34
CA ARG A 97 -11.94 1.65 -10.89
C ARG A 97 -11.20 2.81 -10.24
N TYR A 98 -11.86 3.96 -10.07
CA TYR A 98 -11.28 5.12 -9.39
C TYR A 98 -10.94 4.80 -7.93
N GLN A 99 -11.85 4.17 -7.19
CA GLN A 99 -11.62 3.75 -5.81
C GLN A 99 -10.46 2.75 -5.70
N ASN A 100 -10.36 1.79 -6.61
CA ASN A 100 -9.27 0.82 -6.65
C ASN A 100 -7.91 1.51 -6.90
N ASN A 101 -7.83 2.38 -7.91
CA ASN A 101 -6.60 3.13 -8.19
C ASN A 101 -6.15 3.96 -6.97
N ARG A 102 -7.09 4.62 -6.30
CA ARG A 102 -6.80 5.36 -5.06
C ARG A 102 -6.32 4.44 -3.93
N ALA A 103 -6.88 3.23 -3.81
CA ALA A 103 -6.43 2.25 -2.83
C ALA A 103 -5.01 1.74 -3.14
N ILE A 104 -4.69 1.52 -4.42
CA ILE A 104 -3.32 1.15 -4.87
C ILE A 104 -2.32 2.25 -4.49
N GLU A 105 -2.64 3.51 -4.76
CA GLU A 105 -1.78 4.63 -4.38
C GLU A 105 -1.62 4.74 -2.85
N ALA A 106 -2.71 4.61 -2.10
CA ALA A 106 -2.68 4.68 -0.63
C ALA A 106 -1.84 3.55 -0.02
N THR A 107 -1.98 2.33 -0.53
CA THR A 107 -1.18 1.18 -0.08
C THR A 107 0.30 1.30 -0.45
N GLY A 108 0.60 1.81 -1.65
CA GLY A 108 1.98 2.13 -2.06
C GLY A 108 2.63 3.17 -1.15
N ASN A 109 1.92 4.25 -0.84
CA ASN A 109 2.39 5.29 0.08
C ASN A 109 2.60 4.77 1.51
N ALA A 110 1.63 4.00 2.03
CA ALA A 110 1.73 3.39 3.35
C ALA A 110 2.93 2.42 3.45
N ARG A 111 3.14 1.62 2.40
CA ARG A 111 4.29 0.72 2.30
C ARG A 111 5.62 1.48 2.30
N GLY A 112 5.74 2.55 1.51
CA GLY A 112 6.93 3.41 1.50
C GLY A 112 7.22 4.02 2.87
N ALA A 113 6.21 4.57 3.55
CA ALA A 113 6.35 5.11 4.90
C ALA A 113 6.79 4.05 5.91
N TYR A 114 6.27 2.83 5.81
CA TYR A 114 6.67 1.72 6.66
C TYR A 114 8.12 1.28 6.42
N ILE A 115 8.56 1.23 5.16
CA ILE A 115 9.95 0.92 4.79
C ILE A 115 10.92 1.93 5.42
N GLU A 116 10.59 3.23 5.40
CA GLU A 116 11.44 4.24 6.04
C GLU A 116 11.49 4.08 7.55
N ARG A 117 10.37 3.72 8.18
CA ARG A 117 10.36 3.38 9.61
C ARG A 117 11.23 2.16 9.90
N LEU A 118 11.16 1.11 9.08
CA LEU A 118 12.03 -0.06 9.23
C LEU A 118 13.51 0.30 9.08
N ARG A 119 13.86 1.15 8.11
CA ARG A 119 15.24 1.63 7.91
C ARG A 119 15.77 2.33 9.15
N TYR A 120 14.96 3.20 9.76
CA TYR A 120 15.29 3.86 11.02
C TYR A 120 15.49 2.87 12.16
N THR A 121 14.56 1.93 12.34
CA THR A 121 14.64 0.90 13.38
C THR A 121 15.88 0.02 13.23
N VAL A 122 16.18 -0.47 12.02
CA VAL A 122 17.37 -1.29 11.75
C VAL A 122 18.66 -0.53 12.03
N LYS A 123 18.72 0.75 11.66
CA LYS A 123 19.86 1.62 11.97
C LYS A 123 20.05 1.78 13.47
N THR A 124 18.96 1.99 14.21
CA THR A 124 18.94 2.11 15.66
C THR A 124 19.43 0.83 16.33
N TYR A 125 18.87 -0.32 15.95
CA TYR A 125 19.30 -1.63 16.44
C TYR A 125 20.78 -1.90 16.16
N SER A 126 21.24 -1.57 14.95
CA SER A 126 22.66 -1.72 14.56
C SER A 126 23.59 -0.86 15.40
N ARG A 127 23.14 0.32 15.86
CA ARG A 127 23.88 1.17 16.80
C ARG A 127 23.88 0.55 18.20
N ASN A 128 22.71 0.15 18.70
CA ASN A 128 22.56 -0.42 20.04
C ASN A 128 23.40 -1.67 20.25
N ILE A 129 23.41 -2.61 19.29
CA ILE A 129 24.22 -3.83 19.40
C ILE A 129 25.73 -3.55 19.36
N LYS A 130 26.16 -2.47 18.69
CA LYS A 130 27.57 -2.04 18.70
C LYS A 130 27.97 -1.46 20.04
N GLU A 131 27.16 -0.56 20.59
CA GLU A 131 27.38 0.01 21.93
C GLU A 131 27.45 -1.09 23.00
N LEU A 132 26.51 -2.03 22.98
CA LEU A 132 26.51 -3.16 23.92
C LEU A 132 27.68 -4.12 23.67
N GLY A 133 28.07 -4.32 22.41
CA GLY A 133 29.27 -5.08 22.07
C GLY A 133 30.51 -4.46 22.69
N GLU A 134 30.69 -3.15 22.54
CA GLU A 134 31.82 -2.41 23.11
C GLU A 134 31.88 -2.52 24.64
N LEU A 135 30.73 -2.43 25.32
CA LEU A 135 30.64 -2.65 26.77
C LEU A 135 31.08 -4.07 27.20
N ALA A 136 30.84 -5.05 26.34
CA ALA A 136 31.24 -6.44 26.56
C ALA A 136 32.68 -6.75 26.06
N GLY A 137 33.39 -5.78 25.48
CA GLY A 137 34.68 -6.01 24.83
C GLY A 137 34.60 -6.84 23.53
N ILE A 138 33.44 -6.86 22.89
CA ILE A 138 33.14 -7.61 21.65
C ILE A 138 33.00 -6.62 20.50
N GLU A 139 33.80 -6.79 19.45
CA GLU A 139 33.64 -5.99 18.23
C GLU A 139 32.47 -6.56 17.40
N VAL A 140 31.43 -5.75 17.21
CA VAL A 140 30.18 -6.13 16.53
C VAL A 140 30.06 -5.41 15.19
N HIS A 141 29.83 -6.17 14.13
CA HIS A 141 29.56 -5.65 12.80
C HIS A 141 28.15 -6.04 12.36
N ALA A 142 27.35 -5.04 11.98
CA ALA A 142 26.03 -5.23 11.40
C ALA A 142 26.09 -4.89 9.92
N ASP A 143 25.69 -5.83 9.06
CA ASP A 143 25.67 -5.62 7.63
C ASP A 143 24.47 -4.73 7.23
N PRO A 144 24.66 -3.82 6.25
CA PRO A 144 23.58 -2.94 5.83
C PRO A 144 22.45 -3.73 5.17
N VAL A 145 21.25 -3.59 5.73
CA VAL A 145 20.03 -4.24 5.20
C VAL A 145 19.48 -3.41 4.03
N ARG A 146 19.32 -4.06 2.87
CA ARG A 146 18.69 -3.44 1.71
C ARG A 146 17.17 -3.54 1.86
N LEU A 147 16.53 -2.40 2.08
CA LEU A 147 15.08 -2.26 2.18
C LEU A 147 14.62 -1.40 1.00
N GLU A 148 14.16 -2.06 -0.05
CA GLU A 148 13.58 -1.46 -1.25
C GLU A 148 12.11 -1.87 -1.39
N ASN A 149 11.36 -1.15 -2.22
CA ASN A 149 9.95 -1.44 -2.47
C ASN A 149 9.77 -2.61 -3.47
N ASP A 150 10.40 -3.74 -3.18
CA ASP A 150 10.40 -4.97 -3.97
C ASP A 150 10.13 -6.16 -3.04
N ASP A 151 9.13 -6.96 -3.36
CA ASP A 151 8.68 -8.10 -2.56
C ASP A 151 9.79 -9.15 -2.39
N LEU A 152 10.56 -9.40 -3.45
CA LEU A 152 11.64 -10.40 -3.40
C LEU A 152 12.78 -9.92 -2.50
N GLN A 153 13.16 -8.65 -2.62
CA GLN A 153 14.20 -8.08 -1.77
C GLN A 153 13.77 -8.01 -0.32
N LEU A 154 12.53 -7.59 -0.03
CA LEU A 154 12.03 -7.55 1.34
C LEU A 154 11.94 -8.93 1.97
N ALA A 155 11.56 -9.96 1.20
CA ALA A 155 11.53 -11.34 1.70
C ALA A 155 12.92 -11.89 2.03
N GLN A 156 13.96 -11.40 1.36
CA GLN A 156 15.36 -11.77 1.59
C GLN A 156 16.07 -10.84 2.57
N ALA A 157 15.45 -9.73 2.96
CA ALA A 157 16.04 -8.76 3.87
C ALA A 157 16.21 -9.38 5.26
N GLY A 158 17.45 -9.45 5.73
CA GLY A 158 17.81 -9.99 7.03
C GLY A 158 18.88 -9.14 7.71
N LEU A 159 18.78 -8.99 9.03
CA LEU A 159 19.84 -8.40 9.83
C LEU A 159 20.95 -9.42 10.04
N HIS A 160 22.05 -9.27 9.30
CA HIS A 160 23.24 -10.10 9.48
C HIS A 160 24.21 -9.41 10.43
N VAL A 161 24.53 -10.10 11.53
CA VAL A 161 25.47 -9.61 12.55
C VAL A 161 26.64 -10.58 12.67
N ARG A 162 27.84 -10.01 12.71
CA ARG A 162 29.11 -10.71 12.91
C ARG A 162 29.75 -10.21 14.19
N PHE A 163 30.27 -11.13 14.98
CA PHE A 163 30.85 -10.86 16.30
C PHE A 163 32.31 -11.30 16.31
N LYS A 164 33.17 -10.47 16.86
CA LYS A 164 34.59 -10.76 16.96
C LYS A 164 35.01 -10.72 18.43
N PHE A 165 35.41 -11.87 18.93
CA PHE A 165 35.81 -12.08 20.32
C PHE A 165 37.33 -12.19 20.43
N ASP A 166 37.93 -11.50 21.40
CA ASP A 166 39.33 -11.67 21.79
C ASP A 166 40.34 -11.68 20.62
N GLY A 167 40.12 -10.85 19.60
CA GLY A 167 40.99 -10.75 18.43
C GLY A 167 40.95 -11.95 17.46
N LYS A 168 40.04 -12.91 17.64
CA LYS A 168 39.78 -14.00 16.68
C LYS A 168 39.09 -13.48 15.42
N GLY A 169 38.93 -14.36 14.42
CA GLY A 169 38.17 -14.03 13.21
C GLY A 169 36.70 -13.67 13.49
N PRO A 170 36.03 -12.93 12.61
CA PRO A 170 34.62 -12.59 12.78
C PRO A 170 33.75 -13.84 12.65
N ILE A 171 32.96 -14.12 13.68
CA ILE A 171 32.07 -15.29 13.76
C ILE A 171 30.64 -14.84 13.46
N GLY A 172 29.94 -15.57 12.59
CA GLY A 172 28.54 -15.29 12.26
C GLY A 172 27.56 -15.61 13.40
N MET A 173 26.29 -15.24 13.22
CA MET A 173 25.21 -15.57 14.16
C MET A 173 24.98 -17.09 14.30
N ASN A 174 24.97 -17.80 13.16
CA ASN A 174 24.64 -19.23 13.09
C ASN A 174 25.88 -20.13 13.05
N ASP A 175 27.04 -19.58 13.37
CA ASP A 175 28.29 -20.29 13.23
C ASP A 175 28.59 -21.08 14.52
N GLY A 176 28.77 -22.39 14.36
CA GLY A 176 29.01 -23.34 15.44
C GLY A 176 30.40 -23.24 16.07
N GLU A 177 31.27 -22.39 15.53
CA GLU A 177 32.64 -22.18 16.02
C GLU A 177 32.71 -21.41 17.36
N ALA A 178 31.60 -20.84 17.84
CA ALA A 178 31.56 -20.09 19.09
C ALA A 178 31.51 -21.00 20.33
N SER A 179 32.32 -20.70 21.35
CA SER A 179 32.26 -21.32 22.69
C SER A 179 30.89 -21.10 23.34
N GLY A 180 30.47 -21.98 24.26
CA GLY A 180 29.19 -21.87 24.97
C GLY A 180 28.95 -20.49 25.60
N GLY A 181 29.96 -19.91 26.27
CA GLY A 181 29.88 -18.54 26.80
C GLY A 181 29.76 -17.46 25.73
N GLN A 182 30.44 -17.62 24.60
CA GLN A 182 30.34 -16.69 23.47
C GLN A 182 28.95 -16.74 22.82
N GLN A 183 28.34 -17.93 22.72
CA GLN A 183 26.97 -18.09 22.21
C GLN A 183 25.96 -17.36 23.10
N VAL A 184 26.09 -17.50 24.43
CA VAL A 184 25.23 -16.77 25.38
C VAL A 184 25.42 -15.26 25.24
N MET A 185 26.66 -14.78 25.15
CA MET A 185 26.95 -13.36 24.96
C MET A 185 26.39 -12.80 23.65
N LYS A 186 26.54 -13.52 22.52
CA LYS A 186 25.92 -13.12 21.24
C LYS A 186 24.40 -12.94 21.39
N SER A 187 23.75 -13.92 22.01
CA SER A 187 22.30 -13.92 22.21
C SER A 187 21.85 -12.76 23.12
N LEU A 188 22.54 -12.54 24.24
CA LEU A 188 22.22 -11.46 25.17
C LEU A 188 22.44 -10.07 24.57
N VAL A 189 23.57 -9.83 23.90
CA VAL A 189 23.85 -8.57 23.21
C VAL A 189 22.77 -8.28 22.17
N LEU A 190 22.36 -9.29 21.40
CA LEU A 190 21.29 -9.14 20.42
C LEU A 190 19.95 -8.84 21.10
N LEU A 191 19.55 -9.62 22.10
CA LEU A 191 18.28 -9.46 22.80
C LEU A 191 18.16 -8.08 23.43
N ILE A 192 19.16 -7.68 24.22
CA ILE A 192 19.16 -6.40 24.93
C ILE A 192 19.30 -5.24 23.94
N GLY A 193 20.10 -5.38 22.88
CA GLY A 193 20.26 -4.34 21.86
C GLY A 193 18.99 -4.06 21.07
N LEU A 194 18.18 -5.09 20.84
CA LEU A 194 16.87 -4.96 20.21
C LEU A 194 15.79 -4.43 21.17
N LEU A 195 15.94 -4.66 22.49
CA LEU A 195 15.02 -4.16 23.52
C LEU A 195 15.34 -2.73 23.98
N LYS A 196 16.59 -2.27 23.81
CA LYS A 196 17.01 -0.91 24.19
C LYS A 196 16.27 0.12 23.33
N SER A 197 15.39 0.90 23.96
CA SER A 197 14.74 2.06 23.33
C SER A 197 15.68 3.26 23.29
N GLU A 198 15.42 4.21 22.39
CA GLU A 198 16.18 5.47 22.34
C GLU A 198 15.89 6.38 23.54
N ASP A 199 14.77 6.19 24.23
CA ASP A 199 14.33 7.00 25.37
C ASP A 199 15.10 6.67 26.67
N GLY A 200 16.09 5.78 26.62
CA GLY A 200 16.98 5.49 27.75
C GLY A 200 16.36 4.67 28.88
N SER A 201 15.09 4.28 28.79
CA SER A 201 14.53 3.30 29.71
C SER A 201 15.05 1.92 29.31
N GLY A 202 16.08 1.42 29.99
CA GLY A 202 16.47 0.02 29.83
C GLY A 202 15.26 -0.86 30.14
N GLY A 203 14.83 -1.64 29.15
CA GLY A 203 13.61 -2.43 29.25
C GLY A 203 13.63 -3.40 30.43
N PHE A 204 12.46 -3.92 30.78
CA PHE A 204 12.34 -4.99 31.76
C PHE A 204 12.49 -6.35 31.06
N VAL A 205 13.46 -7.15 31.47
CA VAL A 205 13.81 -8.43 30.82
C VAL A 205 13.69 -9.59 31.80
N PHE A 206 12.93 -10.61 31.41
CA PHE A 206 12.82 -11.87 32.12
C PHE A 206 13.74 -12.90 31.47
N ILE A 207 14.61 -13.55 32.24
CA ILE A 207 15.53 -14.57 31.72
C ILE A 207 15.47 -15.82 32.59
N ASP A 208 15.12 -16.94 31.98
CA ASP A 208 15.12 -18.23 32.66
C ASP A 208 16.50 -18.89 32.52
N GLU A 209 17.15 -19.14 33.66
CA GLU A 209 18.45 -19.78 33.79
C GLU A 209 19.53 -19.25 32.82
N PRO A 210 19.86 -17.94 32.84
CA PRO A 210 20.82 -17.34 31.90
C PRO A 210 22.23 -17.96 31.93
N PHE A 211 22.55 -18.64 33.02
CA PHE A 211 23.85 -19.24 33.30
C PHE A 211 23.89 -20.75 33.06
N ALA A 212 22.82 -21.33 32.53
CA ALA A 212 22.78 -22.76 32.23
C ALA A 212 23.97 -23.15 31.35
N HIS A 213 24.68 -24.21 31.76
CA HIS A 213 25.82 -24.76 31.02
C HIS A 213 27.03 -23.82 30.83
N LEU A 214 27.15 -22.77 31.64
CA LEU A 214 28.34 -21.90 31.66
C LEU A 214 29.34 -22.30 32.75
N ASP A 215 30.62 -22.10 32.45
CA ASP A 215 31.68 -22.19 33.46
C ASP A 215 31.73 -20.90 34.30
N ILE A 216 32.48 -20.96 35.41
CA ILE A 216 32.59 -19.85 36.37
C ILE A 216 33.05 -18.55 35.69
N ARG A 217 34.01 -18.63 34.76
CA ARG A 217 34.56 -17.46 34.06
C ARG A 217 33.52 -16.79 33.17
N ASN A 218 32.75 -17.57 32.40
CA ASN A 218 31.71 -17.02 31.54
C ASN A 218 30.53 -16.49 32.36
N ILE A 219 30.21 -17.08 33.51
CA ILE A 219 29.20 -16.54 34.44
C ILE A 219 29.57 -15.14 34.91
N GLN A 220 30.83 -14.93 35.31
CA GLN A 220 31.32 -13.61 35.72
C GLN A 220 31.24 -12.60 34.58
N LEU A 221 31.67 -12.97 33.37
CA LEU A 221 31.62 -12.10 32.19
C LEU A 221 30.18 -11.70 31.83
N VAL A 222 29.25 -12.66 31.81
CA VAL A 222 27.82 -12.39 31.59
C VAL A 222 27.24 -11.56 32.73
N GLY A 223 27.63 -11.84 33.97
CA GLY A 223 27.17 -11.09 35.15
C GLY A 223 27.61 -9.64 35.12
N GLU A 224 28.87 -9.35 34.80
CA GLU A 224 29.39 -7.99 34.61
C GLU A 224 28.67 -7.28 33.47
N PHE A 225 28.45 -7.97 32.35
CA PHE A 225 27.69 -7.42 31.23
C PHE A 225 26.28 -7.00 31.65
N LEU A 226 25.53 -7.86 32.37
CA LEU A 226 24.19 -7.55 32.87
C LEU A 226 24.16 -6.42 33.91
N LYS A 227 25.25 -6.20 34.66
CA LYS A 227 25.35 -5.06 35.59
C LYS A 227 25.63 -3.74 34.87
N ASN A 228 26.36 -3.80 33.76
CA ASN A 228 26.78 -2.63 33.00
C ASN A 228 25.71 -2.14 32.01
N THR A 229 24.62 -2.89 31.86
CA THR A 229 23.46 -2.49 31.07
C THR A 229 22.46 -1.71 31.90
N GLU A 230 21.79 -0.73 31.30
CA GLU A 230 20.81 0.14 31.98
C GLU A 230 19.43 -0.53 32.17
N ALA A 231 19.31 -1.85 31.93
CA ALA A 231 18.05 -2.58 31.91
C ALA A 231 17.75 -3.29 33.24
N GLN A 232 16.47 -3.51 33.52
CA GLN A 232 16.03 -4.25 34.71
C GLN A 232 15.88 -5.73 34.38
N TYR A 233 16.57 -6.59 35.12
CA TYR A 233 16.53 -8.04 34.90
C TYR A 233 15.80 -8.75 36.03
N LEU A 234 14.86 -9.63 35.66
CA LEU A 234 14.39 -10.71 36.52
C LEU A 234 14.92 -12.03 35.99
N MET A 235 15.73 -12.71 36.79
CA MET A 235 16.30 -14.00 36.41
C MET A 235 15.91 -15.11 37.39
N THR A 236 15.62 -16.29 36.85
CA THR A 236 15.42 -17.51 37.62
C THR A 236 16.66 -18.38 37.49
N THR A 237 17.20 -18.85 38.60
CA THR A 237 18.33 -19.77 38.61
C THR A 237 18.08 -20.87 39.63
N PRO A 238 18.42 -22.12 39.33
CA PRO A 238 18.31 -23.20 40.30
C PRO A 238 19.28 -22.94 41.45
N LEU A 239 19.02 -23.57 42.61
CA LEU A 239 19.98 -23.51 43.70
C LEU A 239 21.24 -24.27 43.29
N THR A 240 22.37 -23.57 43.21
CA THR A 240 23.65 -24.18 42.85
C THR A 240 24.70 -23.95 43.92
N HIS A 241 25.77 -24.74 43.88
CA HIS A 241 26.95 -24.51 44.72
C HIS A 241 27.79 -23.32 44.26
N ASN A 242 27.57 -22.82 43.03
CA ASN A 242 28.31 -21.69 42.51
C ASN A 242 27.62 -20.39 42.93
N THR A 243 28.18 -19.70 43.91
CA THR A 243 27.64 -18.44 44.41
C THR A 243 27.73 -17.29 43.40
N ASP A 244 28.62 -17.39 42.40
CA ASP A 244 28.84 -16.35 41.39
C ASP A 244 27.60 -16.15 40.50
N VAL A 245 26.73 -17.16 40.42
CA VAL A 245 25.42 -17.09 39.71
C VAL A 245 24.52 -16.01 40.30
N TYR A 246 24.69 -15.68 41.58
CA TYR A 246 23.92 -14.64 42.28
C TYR A 246 24.62 -13.28 42.28
N ASP A 247 25.85 -13.20 41.75
CA ASP A 247 26.63 -11.96 41.76
C ASP A 247 26.00 -10.78 40.99
N PRO A 248 25.31 -10.97 39.84
CA PRO A 248 24.64 -9.87 39.16
C PRO A 248 23.40 -9.34 39.88
N SER A 249 22.83 -10.09 40.83
CA SER A 249 21.57 -9.72 41.48
C SER A 249 21.78 -8.74 42.63
N GLU A 250 21.11 -7.60 42.57
CA GLU A 250 20.98 -6.67 43.72
C GLU A 250 20.00 -7.21 44.78
N LEU A 251 18.97 -7.92 44.31
CA LEU A 251 17.94 -8.54 45.13
C LEU A 251 17.77 -10.00 44.70
N THR A 252 17.94 -10.92 45.65
CA THR A 252 17.78 -12.36 45.43
C THR A 252 16.64 -12.87 46.31
N LEU A 253 15.63 -13.46 45.67
CA LEU A 253 14.50 -14.10 46.33
C LEU A 253 14.68 -15.61 46.29
N ILE A 254 14.77 -16.25 47.45
CA ILE A 254 14.98 -17.69 47.57
C ILE A 254 13.65 -18.33 47.97
N THR A 255 13.15 -19.18 47.08
CA THR A 255 11.91 -19.94 47.26
C THR A 255 12.20 -21.42 47.46
N SER A 256 11.41 -22.11 48.29
CA SER A 256 11.52 -23.55 48.50
C SER A 256 10.18 -24.25 48.27
N LYS A 257 10.23 -25.56 47.94
CA LYS A 257 9.02 -26.37 47.81
C LYS A 257 8.30 -26.44 49.15
N LYS A 258 6.98 -26.18 49.13
CA LYS A 258 6.11 -26.34 50.31
C LYS A 258 6.28 -27.74 50.91
N LYS A 259 6.50 -27.81 52.23
CA LYS A 259 6.58 -29.08 52.96
C LYS A 259 5.18 -29.71 53.06
N LYS A 260 5.11 -31.04 52.96
CA LYS A 260 3.84 -31.79 52.95
C LYS A 260 3.00 -31.55 54.20
N ASP A 261 3.66 -31.41 55.35
CA ASP A 261 3.01 -31.38 56.67
C ASP A 261 2.70 -29.95 57.16
N THR A 262 2.96 -28.93 56.35
CA THR A 262 2.66 -27.54 56.67
C THR A 262 1.49 -27.01 55.84
N PRO A 263 0.55 -26.26 56.44
CA PRO A 263 -0.61 -25.74 55.71
C PRO A 263 -0.23 -24.69 54.66
N TRP A 264 0.86 -23.94 54.88
CA TRP A 264 1.33 -22.85 54.02
C TRP A 264 2.73 -23.10 53.46
N ALA A 265 3.10 -22.37 52.41
CA ALA A 265 4.47 -22.34 51.90
C ALA A 265 5.41 -21.71 52.95
N GLN A 266 6.70 -22.04 52.87
CA GLN A 266 7.69 -21.37 53.70
C GLN A 266 7.82 -19.91 53.27
N PRO A 267 8.16 -18.98 54.18
CA PRO A 267 8.45 -17.60 53.83
C PRO A 267 9.55 -17.52 52.77
N ILE A 268 9.43 -16.57 51.85
CA ILE A 268 10.47 -16.28 50.85
C ILE A 268 11.64 -15.64 51.59
N PHE A 269 12.84 -16.22 51.46
CA PHE A 269 14.03 -15.60 52.00
C PHE A 269 14.51 -14.51 51.03
N VAL A 270 14.85 -13.35 51.58
CA VAL A 270 15.28 -12.18 50.79
C VAL A 270 16.73 -11.89 51.14
N LEU A 271 17.58 -11.85 50.12
CA LEU A 271 18.97 -11.42 50.23
C LEU A 271 19.13 -10.16 49.39
N GLN A 272 19.52 -9.06 50.02
CA GLN A 272 19.72 -7.78 49.36
C GLN A 272 21.19 -7.37 49.48
N ARG A 273 21.81 -7.03 48.36
CA ARG A 273 23.18 -6.53 48.32
C ARG A 273 23.21 -5.13 48.93
N ARG A 274 24.13 -4.89 49.87
CA ARG A 274 24.31 -3.55 50.45
C ARG A 274 24.85 -2.61 49.38
N SER A 275 24.12 -1.53 49.11
CA SER A 275 24.59 -0.48 48.21
C SER A 275 25.75 0.28 48.87
N PRO A 276 26.86 0.56 48.18
CA PRO A 276 28.02 1.24 48.76
C PRO A 276 27.71 2.66 49.26
N ALA A 277 26.64 3.29 48.79
CA ALA A 277 26.18 4.59 49.26
C ALA A 277 25.59 4.58 50.69
N ALA A 278 25.23 3.42 51.23
CA ALA A 278 24.65 3.29 52.58
C ALA A 278 25.72 3.07 53.68
N ALA A 279 27.01 3.11 53.32
CA ALA A 279 28.13 2.88 54.23
C ALA A 279 28.98 4.14 54.51
N ALA A 280 28.51 5.33 54.10
CA ALA A 280 29.11 6.63 54.39
C ALA A 280 28.30 7.41 55.43
#